data_AF-A0A6G1J1D8-F1
#
_entry.id   AF-A0A6G1J1D8-F1
#
_cell.length_a   1.000
_cell.length_b   1.000
_cell.length_c   1.000
_cell.angle_alpha   90.00
_cell.angle_beta   90.00
_cell.angle_gamma   90.00
#
_symmetry.space_group_name_H-M   'P 1'
#
loop_
_entity.id
_entity.type
_entity.pdbx_description
1 polymer ?
#
loop_
_entity_poly.entity_id
_entity_poly.type
_entity_poly.pdbx_seq_one_letter_code
_entity_poly.pdbx_strand_id
1 'polypeptide(L)'
;MKKRGSPGVNDVSNQYPNICPEELMSYLTHLFNACLAHRYHPKAFKESITVAVPKPYKAGSPYTEPGSWRPIALLPCLGKLLEAIVTRRILALAI
;
A
#
# COMPACT_ATOMS: atom_id res chain seq x y z
N MET A 1 -2.36 5.56 -5.94
CA MET A 1 -1.42 5.64 -4.80
C MET A 1 -1.19 7.10 -4.43
N LYS A 2 -1.26 7.46 -3.15
CA LYS A 2 -0.99 8.84 -2.69
C LYS A 2 0.52 9.12 -2.81
N LYS A 3 0.91 10.12 -3.59
CA LYS A 3 2.32 10.46 -3.89
C LYS A 3 3.10 10.90 -2.64
N ARG A 4 2.46 11.66 -1.75
CA ARG A 4 3.02 12.11 -0.47
C ARG A 4 2.35 11.34 0.66
N GLY A 5 2.94 10.21 1.03
CA GLY A 5 2.49 9.37 2.13
C GLY A 5 3.68 8.65 2.74
N SER A 6 3.55 8.23 3.99
CA SER A 6 4.63 7.55 4.70
C SER A 6 5.06 6.28 3.97
N PRO A 7 6.37 5.99 3.97
CA PRO A 7 6.89 4.75 3.43
C PRO A 7 6.47 3.54 4.29
N GLY A 8 6.62 2.35 3.74
CA GLY A 8 6.37 1.09 4.46
C GLY A 8 7.64 0.55 5.11
N VAL A 9 7.67 -0.76 5.38
CA VAL A 9 8.78 -1.46 6.06
C VAL A 9 10.18 -1.22 5.46
N ASN A 10 10.27 -1.05 4.13
CA ASN A 10 11.56 -0.87 3.44
C ASN A 10 11.99 0.60 3.31
N ASP A 11 11.28 1.54 3.94
CA ASP A 11 11.52 2.99 3.86
C ASP A 11 11.53 3.60 2.43
N VAL A 12 11.08 2.84 1.41
CA VAL A 12 10.99 3.33 0.03
C VAL A 12 9.81 4.28 -0.13
N SER A 13 10.10 5.51 -0.57
CA SER A 13 9.11 6.55 -0.85
C SER A 13 8.10 6.10 -1.91
N ASN A 14 6.81 6.43 -1.70
CA ASN A 14 5.76 6.17 -2.69
C ASN A 14 5.93 6.99 -3.99
N GLN A 15 6.90 7.89 -4.06
CA GLN A 15 7.21 8.63 -5.29
C GLN A 15 8.10 7.83 -6.25
N TYR A 16 8.77 6.79 -5.75
CA TYR A 16 9.79 6.03 -6.50
C TYR A 16 9.33 5.56 -7.88
N PRO A 17 8.10 5.04 -8.08
CA PRO A 17 7.65 4.61 -9.41
C PRO A 17 7.60 5.72 -10.46
N ASN A 18 7.61 7.00 -10.07
CA ASN A 18 7.58 8.13 -11.03
C ASN A 18 8.98 8.63 -11.40
N ILE A 19 10.02 8.26 -10.63
CA ILE A 19 11.42 8.68 -10.84
C ILE A 19 12.32 7.52 -11.26
N CYS A 20 11.75 6.31 -11.29
CA CYS A 20 12.43 5.08 -11.60
C CYS A 20 12.82 5.02 -13.10
N PRO A 21 14.02 4.52 -13.44
CA PRO A 21 14.41 4.25 -14.82
C PRO A 21 13.42 3.30 -15.52
N GLU A 22 13.28 3.45 -16.83
CA GLU A 22 12.35 2.66 -17.65
C GLU A 22 12.68 1.17 -17.61
N GLU A 23 13.97 0.82 -17.56
CA GLU A 23 14.43 -0.56 -17.47
C GLU A 23 13.89 -1.24 -16.21
N LEU A 24 13.99 -0.57 -15.06
CA LEU A 24 13.46 -1.10 -13.81
C LEU A 24 11.92 -1.18 -13.83
N MET A 25 11.23 -0.23 -14.48
CA MET A 25 9.78 -0.32 -14.69
C MET A 25 9.37 -1.52 -15.54
N SER A 26 10.19 -1.91 -16.53
CA SER A 26 9.96 -3.11 -17.33
C SER A 26 10.04 -4.38 -16.49
N TYR A 27 11.04 -4.49 -15.60
CA TYR A 27 11.18 -5.63 -14.68
C TYR A 27 10.03 -5.70 -13.68
N LEU A 28 9.63 -4.56 -13.10
CA LEU A 28 8.47 -4.50 -12.21
C LEU A 28 7.17 -4.90 -12.90
N THR A 29 7.01 -4.50 -14.16
CA THR A 29 5.83 -4.88 -14.97
C THR A 29 5.78 -6.38 -15.18
N HIS A 30 6.90 -7.02 -15.56
CA HIS A 30 6.99 -8.47 -15.67
C HIS A 30 6.68 -9.17 -14.35
N LEU A 31 7.25 -8.67 -13.24
CA LEU A 31 7.02 -9.22 -11.91
C LEU A 31 5.53 -9.16 -11.51
N PHE A 32 4.87 -8.02 -11.67
CA PHE A 32 3.46 -7.88 -11.31
C PHE A 32 2.55 -8.71 -12.22
N ASN A 33 2.85 -8.80 -13.51
CA ASN A 33 2.11 -9.69 -14.41
C ASN A 33 2.25 -11.15 -14.01
N ALA A 34 3.44 -11.60 -13.62
CA ALA A 34 3.65 -12.94 -13.08
C ALA A 34 2.84 -13.17 -11.78
N CYS A 35 2.86 -12.22 -10.84
CA CYS A 35 2.05 -12.29 -9.62
C CYS A 35 0.56 -12.51 -9.95
N LEU A 36 0.02 -11.77 -10.91
CA LEU A 36 -1.38 -11.87 -11.33
C LEU A 36 -1.68 -13.20 -12.04
N ALA A 37 -0.82 -13.63 -12.97
CA ALA A 37 -0.96 -14.88 -13.70
C ALA A 37 -0.95 -16.09 -12.76
N HIS A 38 -0.07 -16.06 -11.75
CA HIS A 38 0.05 -17.13 -10.75
C HIS A 38 -0.93 -16.98 -9.58
N ARG A 39 -1.79 -15.95 -9.56
CA ARG A 39 -2.69 -15.64 -8.42
C ARG A 39 -1.93 -15.57 -7.09
N TYR A 40 -0.70 -15.10 -7.13
CA TYR A 40 0.23 -15.09 -6.01
C TYR A 40 0.44 -13.67 -5.50
N HIS A 41 0.25 -13.48 -4.19
CA HIS A 41 0.60 -12.24 -3.52
C HIS A 41 1.84 -12.48 -2.64
N PRO A 42 3.02 -11.94 -3.03
CA PRO A 42 4.28 -12.14 -2.31
C PRO A 42 4.19 -11.76 -0.83
N LYS A 43 4.76 -12.59 0.06
CA LYS A 43 4.74 -12.33 1.50
C LYS A 43 5.38 -10.97 1.85
N ALA A 44 6.50 -10.65 1.22
CA ALA A 44 7.19 -9.36 1.40
C ALA A 44 6.35 -8.14 1.00
N PHE A 45 5.33 -8.30 0.14
CA PHE A 45 4.45 -7.22 -0.26
C PHE A 45 3.30 -6.98 0.73
N LYS A 46 3.01 -7.97 1.59
CA LYS A 46 1.97 -7.92 2.64
C LYS A 46 2.52 -7.48 4.00
N GLU A 47 3.83 -7.57 4.18
CA GLU A 47 4.47 -7.13 5.41
C GLU A 47 4.33 -5.62 5.56
N SER A 48 3.80 -5.17 6.70
CA SER A 48 3.42 -3.76 6.88
C SER A 48 3.72 -3.30 8.30
N ILE A 49 4.00 -1.99 8.42
CA ILE A 49 4.10 -1.34 9.73
C ILE A 49 2.70 -0.90 10.11
N THR A 50 2.17 -1.38 11.24
CA THR A 50 0.86 -0.96 11.74
C THR A 50 1.02 0.21 12.70
N VAL A 51 0.41 1.36 12.37
CA VAL A 51 0.44 2.57 13.19
C VAL A 51 -0.97 2.87 13.69
N ALA A 52 -1.12 3.08 15.00
CA ALA A 52 -2.37 3.54 15.60
C ALA A 52 -2.53 5.05 15.42
N VAL A 53 -3.58 5.49 14.75
CA VAL A 53 -3.90 6.91 14.53
C VAL A 53 -5.16 7.27 15.34
N PRO A 54 -5.20 8.42 16.03
CA PRO A 54 -6.37 8.83 16.81
C PRO A 54 -7.59 9.10 15.90
N LYS A 55 -8.80 8.77 16.38
CA LYS A 55 -10.06 9.10 15.70
C LYS A 55 -10.45 10.57 15.99
N PRO A 56 -10.77 11.39 14.97
CA PRO A 56 -11.09 12.81 15.18
C PRO A 56 -12.44 13.06 15.87
N TYR A 57 -13.41 12.14 15.71
CA TYR A 57 -14.79 12.34 16.17
C TYR A 57 -15.05 11.91 17.63
N LYS A 58 -14.02 11.40 18.33
CA LYS A 58 -14.08 11.17 19.78
C LYS A 58 -13.48 12.35 20.55
N ALA A 59 -13.80 13.57 20.11
CA ALA A 59 -13.43 14.80 20.81
C ALA A 59 -14.08 14.78 22.21
N GLY A 60 -13.28 14.48 23.24
CA GLY A 60 -13.73 14.35 24.63
C GLY A 60 -13.62 12.94 25.24
N SER A 61 -13.34 11.90 24.46
CA SER A 61 -13.02 10.57 25.01
C SER A 61 -11.51 10.51 25.29
N PRO A 62 -11.07 10.02 26.46
CA PRO A 62 -9.66 9.80 26.68
C PRO A 62 -9.13 8.79 25.66
N TYR A 63 -7.93 9.03 25.14
CA TYR A 63 -7.21 8.11 24.22
C TYR A 63 -6.70 6.84 24.93
N THR A 64 -7.20 6.57 26.13
CA THR A 64 -6.96 5.37 26.94
C THR A 64 -7.75 4.17 26.43
N GLU A 65 -8.89 4.40 25.77
CA GLU A 65 -9.74 3.34 25.23
C GLU A 65 -9.24 2.86 23.85
N PRO A 66 -9.09 1.54 23.61
CA PRO A 66 -8.69 1.00 22.31
C PRO A 66 -9.58 1.48 21.15
N GLY A 67 -10.88 1.66 21.41
CA GLY A 67 -11.85 2.13 20.43
C GLY A 67 -11.64 3.58 19.95
N SER A 68 -10.78 4.36 20.63
CA SER A 68 -10.42 5.73 20.26
C SER A 68 -9.33 5.80 19.17
N TRP A 69 -8.73 4.67 18.82
CA TRP A 69 -7.67 4.55 17.80
C TRP A 69 -8.19 3.83 16.55
N ARG A 70 -7.55 4.10 15.41
CA ARG A 70 -7.69 3.33 14.17
C ARG A 70 -6.31 2.83 13.74
N PRO A 71 -6.09 1.50 13.63
CA PRO A 71 -4.85 0.99 13.07
C PRO A 71 -4.81 1.27 11.57
N ILE A 72 -3.65 1.70 11.07
CA ILE A 72 -3.37 1.88 9.66
C ILE A 72 -2.15 1.02 9.31
N ALA A 73 -2.31 0.12 8.34
CA ALA A 73 -1.21 -0.67 7.79
C ALA A 73 -0.44 0.13 6.72
N LEU A 74 0.85 0.33 6.95
CA LEU A 74 1.77 0.97 6.00
C LEU A 74 2.51 -0.10 5.20
N LEU A 75 1.97 -0.45 4.04
CA LEU A 75 2.58 -1.42 3.12
C LEU A 75 3.83 -0.84 2.42
N PRO A 76 4.78 -1.68 1.99
CA PRO A 76 5.89 -1.29 1.14
C PRO A 76 5.38 -0.73 -0.20
N CYS A 77 6.19 0.12 -0.84
CA CYS A 77 5.84 0.77 -2.11
C CYS A 77 5.39 -0.24 -3.18
N LEU A 78 6.09 -1.37 -3.31
CA LEU A 78 5.75 -2.42 -4.29
C LEU A 78 4.42 -3.11 -3.98
N GLY A 79 4.12 -3.37 -2.70
CA GLY A 79 2.84 -3.94 -2.28
C GLY A 79 1.67 -3.01 -2.61
N LYS A 80 1.81 -1.71 -2.28
CA LYS A 80 0.82 -0.69 -2.65
C LYS A 80 0.63 -0.59 -4.17
N LEU A 81 1.68 -0.78 -4.96
CA LEU A 81 1.60 -0.73 -6.41
C LEU A 81 0.83 -1.93 -6.97
N LEU A 82 1.11 -3.15 -6.49
CA LEU A 82 0.37 -4.36 -6.86
C LEU A 82 -1.11 -4.24 -6.49
N GLU A 83 -1.43 -3.79 -5.27
CA GLU A 83 -2.81 -3.57 -4.84
C GLU A 83 -3.53 -2.52 -5.70
N ALA A 84 -2.84 -1.44 -6.07
CA ALA A 84 -3.41 -0.42 -6.96
C ALA A 84 -3.71 -0.96 -8.36
N ILE A 85 -2.86 -1.84 -8.92
CA ILE A 85 -3.10 -2.50 -10.21
C ILE A 85 -4.35 -3.39 -10.11
N VAL A 86 -4.46 -4.22 -9.08
CA VAL A 86 -5.62 -5.10 -8.86
C VAL A 86 -6.89 -4.28 -8.69
N THR A 87 -6.85 -3.24 -7.85
CA THR A 87 -7.99 -2.34 -7.59
C THR A 87 -8.48 -1.72 -8.89
N ARG A 88 -7.57 -1.21 -9.73
CA ARG A 88 -7.92 -0.62 -11.02
C ARG A 88 -8.58 -1.64 -11.96
N ARG A 89 -8.10 -2.89 -11.98
CA ARG A 89 -8.71 -3.95 -12.80
C ARG A 89 -10.10 -4.33 -12.31
N ILE A 90 -10.31 -4.44 -11.00
CA ILE A 90 -11.64 -4.73 -10.42
C ILE A 90 -12.62 -3.59 -10.71
N LEU A 91 -12.21 -2.34 -10.51
CA LEU A 91 -13.05 -1.17 -10.79
C LEU A 91 -13.43 -1.06 -12.27
N ALA A 92 -12.53 -1.44 -13.18
CA ALA A 92 -12.82 -1.47 -14.61
C ALA A 92 -13.89 -2.53 -14.99
N LEU A 93 -14.12 -3.54 -14.14
CA LEU A 93 -15.14 -4.57 -14.34
C LEU A 93 -16.47 -4.23 -13.63
N ALA A 94 -16.46 -3.27 -12.69
CA ALA A 94 -17.63 -2.92 -11.88
C ALA A 94 -18.57 -1.91 -12.57
N ILE A 95 -18.63 -1.94 -13.91
CA ILE A 95 -19.50 -1.10 -14.75
C ILE A 95 -20.96 -1.49 -14.54
#